data_AF-A0A944R5Z8-F1
#
_entry.id   AF-A0A944R5Z8-F1
#
_cell.length_a   1.000
_cell.length_b   1.000
_cell.length_c   1.000
_cell.angle_alpha   90.00
_cell.angle_beta   90.00
_cell.angle_gamma   90.00
#
_symmetry.space_group_name_H-M   'P 1'
#
loop_
_entity.id
_entity.type
_entity.pdbx_description
1 polymer ?
#
loop_
_entity_poly.entity_id
_entity_poly.type
_entity_poly.pdbx_seq_one_letter_code
_entity_poly.pdbx_strand_id
1 'polypeptide(L)'
;MNCVPISLGDRSYEMQIGSGILKEMLGDITDRAMFVVDDKVMPLLGDKITVGSGQGLLTMFASEMNKTMPSVEKIWDAMLDAGLDRSSSLVAIGGGIVGDVGGF
;
A
#
# COMPACT_ATOMS: atom_id res chain seq x y z
N MET A 1 10.81 -11.88 -14.18
CA MET A 1 10.11 -11.83 -12.89
C MET A 1 10.58 -13.03 -12.09
N ASN A 2 11.10 -12.81 -10.89
CA ASN A 2 11.54 -13.85 -9.97
C ASN A 2 10.56 -13.89 -8.81
N CYS A 3 10.13 -15.08 -8.40
CA CYS A 3 9.27 -15.28 -7.25
C CYS A 3 10.06 -15.95 -6.13
N VAL A 4 9.99 -15.39 -4.93
CA VAL A 4 10.61 -15.94 -3.73
C VAL A 4 9.50 -16.27 -2.73
N PRO A 5 9.25 -17.55 -2.43
CA PRO A 5 8.27 -17.93 -1.42
C PRO A 5 8.81 -17.59 -0.03
N ILE A 6 7.99 -16.91 0.78
CA ILE A 6 8.30 -16.56 2.16
C ILE A 6 7.38 -17.37 3.08
N SER A 7 7.97 -18.18 3.96
CA SER A 7 7.25 -19.02 4.93
C SER A 7 7.51 -18.52 6.35
N LEU A 8 6.47 -18.07 7.05
CA LEU A 8 6.50 -17.48 8.40
C LEU A 8 5.66 -18.30 9.39
N GLY A 9 5.78 -19.63 9.33
CA GLY A 9 4.93 -20.55 10.09
C GLY A 9 3.56 -20.71 9.43
N ASP A 10 2.49 -20.35 10.14
CA ASP A 10 1.11 -20.48 9.66
C ASP A 10 0.74 -19.50 8.53
N ARG A 11 1.60 -18.52 8.27
CA ARG A 11 1.43 -17.54 7.17
C ARG A 11 2.54 -17.70 6.15
N SER A 12 2.18 -17.55 4.88
CA SER A 12 3.11 -17.49 3.77
C SER A 12 2.64 -16.48 2.74
N TYR A 13 3.58 -15.95 1.97
CA TYR A 13 3.30 -15.10 0.83
C TYR A 13 4.45 -15.19 -0.17
N GLU A 14 4.22 -14.70 -1.38
CA GLU A 14 5.24 -14.63 -2.42
C GLU A 14 5.77 -13.21 -2.56
N MET A 15 7.10 -13.08 -2.59
CA MET A 15 7.76 -11.85 -2.99
C MET A 15 8.06 -11.92 -4.48
N GLN A 16 7.41 -11.05 -5.27
CA GLN A 16 7.66 -10.93 -6.69
C GLN A 16 8.65 -9.80 -6.97
N ILE A 17 9.73 -10.11 -7.68
CA ILE A 17 10.82 -9.17 -7.99
C ILE A 17 10.99 -9.08 -9.51
N GLY A 18 10.91 -7.87 -10.05
CA GLY A 18 11.05 -7.63 -11.47
C GLY A 18 11.02 -6.14 -11.82
N SER A 19 11.43 -5.82 -13.05
CA SER A 19 11.36 -4.47 -13.59
C SER A 19 9.96 -4.20 -14.16
N GLY A 20 9.38 -3.05 -13.83
CA GLY A 20 8.10 -2.60 -14.42
C GLY A 20 6.86 -3.40 -13.99
N ILE A 21 6.96 -4.27 -12.98
CA ILE A 21 5.89 -5.20 -12.60
C ILE A 21 4.70 -4.56 -11.87
N LEU A 22 4.80 -3.29 -11.45
CA LEU A 22 3.77 -2.66 -10.62
C LEU A 22 2.37 -2.74 -11.25
N LYS A 23 2.24 -2.42 -12.54
CA LYS A 23 0.92 -2.41 -13.20
C LYS A 23 0.30 -3.82 -13.26
N GLU A 24 1.14 -4.85 -13.43
CA GLU A 24 0.73 -6.24 -13.41
C GLU A 24 0.26 -6.63 -12.00
N MET A 25 1.07 -6.33 -10.97
CA MET A 25 0.75 -6.63 -9.58
C MET A 25 -0.50 -5.90 -9.07
N LEU A 26 -0.73 -4.66 -9.52
CA LEU A 26 -1.92 -3.89 -9.15
C LEU A 26 -3.20 -4.44 -9.79
N GLY A 27 -3.09 -5.17 -10.90
CA GLY A 27 -4.24 -5.80 -11.56
C GLY A 27 -4.91 -6.89 -10.72
N ASP A 28 -4.16 -7.50 -9.80
CA ASP A 28 -4.65 -8.54 -8.89
C ASP A 28 -5.21 -7.98 -7.57
N ILE A 29 -5.08 -6.67 -7.34
CA ILE A 29 -5.54 -6.03 -6.11
C ILE A 29 -7.04 -5.77 -6.21
N THR A 30 -7.74 -6.08 -5.12
CA THR A 30 -9.21 -6.01 -5.04
C THR A 30 -9.75 -4.62 -5.39
N ASP A 31 -11.01 -4.58 -5.84
CA ASP A 31 -11.77 -3.35 -6.07
C ASP A 31 -11.93 -2.49 -4.80
N ARG A 32 -11.57 -3.02 -3.62
CA ARG A 32 -11.63 -2.32 -2.32
C ARG A 32 -10.24 -2.24 -1.68
N ALA A 33 -9.53 -1.16 -1.98
CA ALA A 33 -8.16 -0.97 -1.50
C ALA A 33 -7.86 0.48 -1.08
N MET A 34 -7.03 0.64 -0.05
CA MET A 34 -6.38 1.91 0.28
C MET A 34 -4.94 1.90 -0.22
N PHE A 35 -4.60 2.79 -1.13
CA PHE A 35 -3.23 3.04 -1.55
C PHE A 35 -2.60 4.07 -0.62
N VAL A 36 -1.59 3.68 0.14
CA VAL A 36 -0.80 4.60 0.97
C VAL A 36 0.56 4.80 0.30
N VAL A 37 0.83 6.01 -0.15
CA VAL A 37 1.97 6.30 -1.03
C VAL A 37 2.87 7.37 -0.43
N ASP A 38 4.19 7.15 -0.47
CA ASP A 38 5.18 8.19 -0.14
C ASP A 38 5.03 9.37 -1.11
N ASP A 39 4.96 10.60 -0.59
CA ASP A 39 4.84 11.82 -1.37
C ASP A 39 5.97 12.01 -2.39
N LYS A 40 7.18 11.52 -2.10
CA LYS A 40 8.32 11.53 -3.03
C LYS A 40 8.19 10.48 -4.13
N VAL A 41 7.46 9.41 -3.88
CA VAL A 41 7.27 8.30 -4.83
C VAL A 41 6.07 8.58 -5.73
N MET A 42 5.03 9.24 -5.23
CA MET A 42 3.81 9.53 -5.97
C MET A 42 4.05 10.12 -7.38
N PRO A 43 4.95 11.12 -7.60
CA PRO A 43 5.23 11.66 -8.93
C PRO A 43 5.86 10.66 -9.91
N LEU A 44 6.50 9.60 -9.41
CA LEU A 44 7.19 8.58 -10.21
C LEU A 44 6.23 7.48 -10.73
N LEU A 45 5.03 7.41 -10.16
CA LEU A 45 4.05 6.37 -10.48
C LEU A 45 3.30 6.68 -11.78
N GLY A 46 3.21 7.95 -12.18
CA GLY A 46 2.52 8.34 -13.41
C GLY A 46 1.07 7.87 -13.41
N ASP A 47 0.68 7.13 -14.44
CA ASP A 47 -0.65 6.54 -14.62
C ASP A 47 -0.78 5.11 -14.06
N LYS A 48 0.27 4.59 -13.41
CA LYS A 48 0.28 3.20 -12.89
C LYS A 48 -0.71 2.98 -11.76
N ILE A 49 -1.10 4.04 -11.05
CA ILE A 49 -2.15 4.00 -10.03
C ILE A 49 -3.31 4.84 -10.52
N THR A 50 -4.43 4.18 -10.77
CA THR A 50 -5.71 4.84 -10.99
C THR A 50 -6.66 4.32 -9.93
N VAL A 51 -7.23 5.23 -9.15
CA VAL A 51 -8.12 4.89 -8.03
C VAL A 51 -9.55 4.91 -8.54
N GLY A 52 -10.21 3.76 -8.47
CA GLY A 52 -11.61 3.58 -8.86
C GLY A 52 -12.60 3.83 -7.73
N SER A 53 -13.88 3.58 -8.01
CA SER A 53 -14.93 3.56 -6.97
C SER A 53 -14.66 2.43 -5.97
N GLY A 54 -14.73 2.73 -4.67
CA GLY A 54 -14.41 1.76 -3.62
C GLY A 54 -12.93 1.66 -3.28
N GLN A 55 -12.06 2.44 -3.93
CA GLN A 55 -10.66 2.56 -3.60
C GLN A 55 -10.35 3.94 -3.02
N GLY A 56 -9.35 4.02 -2.15
CA GLY A 56 -8.84 5.26 -1.57
C GLY A 56 -7.36 5.46 -1.89
N LEU A 57 -6.91 6.71 -1.90
CA LEU A 57 -5.50 7.06 -2.02
C LEU A 57 -5.14 8.12 -0.99
N LEU A 58 -4.13 7.81 -0.19
CA LEU A 58 -3.55 8.71 0.80
C LEU A 58 -2.06 8.86 0.51
N THR A 59 -1.60 10.09 0.39
CA THR A 59 -0.16 10.38 0.36
C THR A 59 0.35 10.75 1.75
N MET A 60 1.57 10.34 2.06
CA MET A 60 2.24 10.70 3.32
C MET A 60 3.70 11.04 3.10
N PHE A 61 4.24 11.98 3.89
CA PHE A 61 5.67 12.24 3.92
C PHE A 61 6.37 11.13 4.71
N ALA A 62 7.10 10.25 4.02
CA ALA A 62 7.80 9.14 4.66
C ALA A 62 9.07 9.64 5.36
N SER A 63 9.03 9.72 6.69
CA SER A 63 10.20 9.97 7.54
C SER A 63 10.04 9.25 8.87
N GLU A 64 11.15 8.96 9.55
CA GLU A 64 11.11 8.34 10.89
C GLU A 64 10.28 9.15 11.89
N MET A 65 10.31 10.49 11.79
CA MET A 65 9.50 11.38 12.63
C MET A 65 7.99 11.19 12.44
N ASN A 66 7.58 10.67 11.28
CA ASN A 66 6.19 10.38 10.97
C ASN A 66 5.82 8.91 11.22
N LYS A 67 6.73 8.08 11.73
CA LYS A 67 6.43 6.71 12.17
C LYS A 67 5.78 6.75 13.55
N THR A 68 4.55 7.22 13.58
CA THR A 68 3.83 7.54 14.81
C THR A 68 2.38 7.08 14.74
N MET A 69 1.76 6.88 15.91
CA MET A 69 0.35 6.49 16.01
C MET A 69 -0.60 7.46 15.29
N PRO A 70 -0.42 8.80 15.39
CA PRO A 70 -1.22 9.74 14.60
C PRO A 70 -1.12 9.56 13.08
N SER A 71 0.00 9.05 12.55
CA SER A 71 0.11 8.75 11.11
C SER A 71 -0.69 7.51 10.74
N VAL A 72 -0.73 6.50 11.61
CA VAL A 72 -1.56 5.31 11.43
C VAL A 72 -3.05 5.69 11.51
N GLU A 73 -3.43 6.50 12.50
CA GLU A 73 -4.82 6.98 12.66
C GLU A 73 -5.32 7.68 11.40
N LYS A 74 -4.49 8.52 10.77
CA LYS A 74 -4.83 9.16 9.48
C LYS A 74 -5.10 8.16 8.35
N ILE A 75 -4.39 7.02 8.33
CA ILE A 75 -4.66 5.96 7.36
C ILE A 75 -6.01 5.33 7.66
N TRP A 76 -6.30 5.01 8.91
CA TRP A 76 -7.59 4.43 9.30
C TRP A 76 -8.76 5.37 8.99
N ASP A 77 -8.64 6.66 9.31
CA ASP A 77 -9.64 7.67 8.97
C ASP A 77 -9.88 7.73 7.46
N ALA A 78 -8.80 7.77 6.66
CA ALA A 78 -8.92 7.74 5.21
C ALA A 78 -9.58 6.44 4.70
N MET A 79 -9.33 5.30 5.34
CA MET A 79 -9.97 4.04 4.99
C MET A 79 -11.48 4.07 5.28
N LEU A 80 -11.87 4.61 6.44
CA LEU A 80 -13.27 4.79 6.82
C LEU A 80 -13.99 5.74 5.87
N ASP A 81 -13.37 6.87 5.53
CA ASP A 81 -13.90 7.85 4.59
C ASP A 81 -14.09 7.27 3.19
N ALA A 82 -13.21 6.34 2.77
CA ALA A 82 -13.33 5.60 1.52
C ALA A 82 -14.34 4.44 1.57
N GLY A 83 -15.02 4.22 2.71
CA GLY A 83 -15.99 3.12 2.89
C GLY A 83 -15.34 1.74 2.88
N LEU A 84 -14.05 1.65 3.22
CA LEU A 84 -13.32 0.39 3.33
C LEU A 84 -13.64 -0.29 4.67
N ASP A 85 -13.62 -1.61 4.68
CA ASP A 85 -13.88 -2.41 5.87
C ASP A 85 -12.82 -3.51 6.04
N ARG A 86 -13.09 -4.49 6.90
CA ARG A 86 -12.14 -5.57 7.24
C ARG A 86 -11.84 -6.52 6.07
N SER A 87 -12.63 -6.47 5.00
CA SER A 87 -12.37 -7.24 3.78
C SER A 87 -11.52 -6.47 2.76
N SER A 88 -11.28 -5.18 3.00
CA SER A 88 -10.47 -4.33 2.13
C SER A 88 -8.98 -4.56 2.31
N SER A 89 -8.20 -4.23 1.28
CA SER A 89 -6.73 -4.31 1.33
C SER A 89 -6.09 -2.93 1.58
N LEU A 90 -4.93 -2.92 2.21
CA LEU A 90 -4.04 -1.75 2.25
C LEU A 90 -2.82 -2.04 1.40
N VAL A 91 -2.47 -1.11 0.52
CA VAL A 91 -1.35 -1.21 -0.42
C VAL A 91 -0.35 -0.13 -0.10
N ALA A 92 0.76 -0.49 0.55
CA ALA A 92 1.84 0.41 0.91
C ALA A 92 2.83 0.55 -0.26
N ILE A 93 3.01 1.77 -0.78
CA ILE A 93 3.89 2.06 -1.92
C ILE A 93 4.91 3.12 -1.50
N GLY A 94 6.11 2.66 -1.15
CA GLY A 94 7.18 3.50 -0.66
C GLY A 94 8.34 2.67 -0.12
N GLY A 95 9.11 3.26 0.79
CA GLY A 95 10.15 2.55 1.54
C GLY A 95 9.64 1.94 2.85
N GLY A 96 10.58 1.59 3.73
CA GLY A 96 10.29 0.93 5.02
C GLY A 96 9.32 1.72 5.92
N ILE A 97 9.37 3.06 5.90
CA ILE A 97 8.46 3.88 6.73
C ILE A 97 6.99 3.71 6.32
N VAL A 98 6.70 3.72 5.01
CA VAL A 98 5.31 3.52 4.54
C VAL A 98 4.86 2.11 4.85
N GLY A 99 5.74 1.11 4.69
CA GLY A 99 5.46 -0.27 5.05
C GLY A 99 5.19 -0.45 6.56
N ASP A 100 5.99 0.19 7.42
CA ASP A 100 5.85 0.09 8.86
C ASP A 100 4.56 0.76 9.36
N VAL A 101 4.24 1.96 8.85
CA VAL A 101 3.03 2.69 9.26
C VAL A 101 1.77 2.04 8.66
N GLY A 102 1.83 1.60 7.40
CA GLY A 102 0.69 0.91 6.77
C GLY A 102 0.46 -0.51 7.26
N GLY A 103 1.49 -1.18 7.77
CA GLY A 103 1.41 -2.55 8.28
C GLY A 103 0.97 -2.67 9.75
N PHE A 104 0.85 -1.55 10.47
CA PHE A 104 0.41 -1.49 11.86
C PHE A 104 -1.13 -1.39 11.96
#